data_AF-A0A5E3XJS3-F1
#
_entry.id   AF-A0A5E3XJS3-F1
#
_cell.length_a   1.000
_cell.length_b   1.000
_cell.length_c   1.000
_cell.angle_alpha   90.00
_cell.angle_beta   90.00
_cell.angle_gamma   90.00
#
_symmetry.space_group_name_H-M   'P 1'
#
loop_
_entity.id
_entity.type
_entity.pdbx_description
1 polymer ?
#
loop_
_entity_poly.entity_id
_entity_poly.type
_entity_poly.pdbx_seq_one_letter_code
_entity_poly.pdbx_strand_id
1 'polypeptide(L)'
;MPHDIIAAPRVPQTEEDTPDKLENGRNAEQEFVDNAEPLTEEELAEKDALVAQGFESWSCPDCQQSIEALEAHGCTDEYNVIAAEILDETAEVVKAYYPVLKKQWKILSNHPRIAQCTNEGEAKRNKRP
;
A
#
# COMPACT_ATOMS: atom_id res chain seq x y z
N MET A 1 -12.59 -6.83 32.37
CA MET A 1 -11.23 -6.68 32.92
C MET A 1 -10.69 -5.38 32.35
N PRO A 2 -10.46 -4.31 33.14
CA PRO A 2 -9.75 -3.15 32.64
C PRO A 2 -8.32 -3.60 32.31
N HIS A 3 -7.96 -3.56 31.04
CA HIS A 3 -6.58 -3.81 30.61
C HIS A 3 -5.83 -2.49 30.78
N ASP A 4 -5.38 -2.19 32.00
CA ASP A 4 -4.47 -1.08 32.28
C ASP A 4 -3.08 -1.38 31.68
N ILE A 5 -2.98 -1.29 30.36
CA ILE A 5 -1.71 -1.28 29.65
C ILE A 5 -1.17 0.14 29.80
N ILE A 6 -0.34 0.35 30.83
CA ILE A 6 0.29 1.66 31.08
C ILE A 6 1.28 1.93 29.94
N ALA A 7 0.95 2.88 29.06
CA ALA A 7 1.82 3.32 27.98
C ALA A 7 3.09 4.01 28.53
N ALA A 8 4.25 3.46 28.17
CA ALA A 8 5.55 4.01 28.55
C ALA A 8 5.72 5.46 28.04
N PRO A 9 6.43 6.33 28.78
CA PRO A 9 6.68 7.70 28.36
C PRO A 9 7.46 7.76 27.04
N ARG A 10 7.00 8.60 26.12
CA ARG A 10 7.64 8.81 24.80
C ARG A 10 8.97 9.56 25.00
N VAL A 11 10.00 9.16 24.26
CA VAL A 11 11.32 9.82 24.29
C VAL A 11 11.28 11.03 23.35
N PRO A 12 11.78 12.21 23.77
CA PRO A 12 11.79 13.39 22.92
C PRO A 12 12.60 13.17 21.65
N GLN A 13 11.98 13.39 20.49
CA GLN A 13 12.63 13.20 19.18
C GLN A 13 13.17 14.51 18.58
N THR A 14 12.70 15.67 19.05
CA THR A 14 13.14 17.00 18.59
C THR A 14 13.19 18.01 19.74
N GLU A 15 13.84 19.16 19.55
CA GLU A 15 13.93 20.22 20.58
C GLU A 15 12.58 20.90 20.88
N GLU A 16 11.57 20.71 20.02
CA GLU A 16 10.22 21.26 20.22
C GLU A 16 9.30 20.38 21.07
N ASP A 17 9.77 19.16 21.38
CA ASP A 17 9.04 18.09 22.05
C ASP A 17 9.15 18.24 23.57
N THR A 18 8.50 19.27 24.10
CA THR A 18 8.49 19.54 25.53
C THR A 18 7.77 18.42 26.29
N PRO A 19 8.16 18.14 27.55
CA PRO A 19 7.53 17.09 28.35
C PRO A 19 6.00 17.18 28.41
N ASP A 20 5.46 18.40 28.55
CA ASP A 20 4.01 18.66 28.49
C ASP A 20 3.36 18.28 27.16
N LYS A 21 3.99 18.56 26.02
CA LYS A 21 3.43 18.21 24.70
C LYS A 21 3.41 16.71 24.49
N LEU A 22 4.47 16.03 24.92
CA LEU A 22 4.56 14.57 24.88
C LEU A 22 3.52 13.89 25.76
N GLU A 23 3.34 14.39 26.99
CA GLU A 23 2.38 13.84 27.92
C GLU A 23 0.94 14.11 27.47
N ASN A 24 0.65 15.31 26.96
CA ASN A 24 -0.65 15.65 26.40
C ASN A 24 -0.97 14.83 25.14
N GLY A 25 0.01 14.63 24.24
CA GLY A 25 -0.15 13.77 23.07
C GLY A 25 -0.41 12.31 23.45
N ARG A 26 0.30 11.80 24.46
CA ARG A 26 0.04 10.46 25.01
C ARG A 26 -1.36 10.37 25.60
N ASN A 27 -1.79 11.36 26.38
CA ASN A 27 -3.10 11.33 27.02
C ASN A 27 -4.23 11.39 25.99
N ALA A 28 -4.06 12.15 24.91
CA ALA A 28 -5.01 12.17 23.79
C ALA A 28 -5.07 10.84 23.03
N GLU A 29 -3.93 10.20 22.78
CA GLU A 29 -3.85 8.89 22.12
C GLU A 29 -4.45 7.79 23.01
N GLN A 30 -4.24 7.88 24.32
CA GLN A 30 -4.86 6.98 25.31
C GLN A 30 -6.37 7.19 25.40
N GLU A 31 -6.85 8.44 25.43
CA GLU A 31 -8.29 8.76 25.41
C GLU A 31 -8.96 8.24 24.14
N PHE A 32 -8.28 8.30 22.99
CA PHE A 32 -8.77 7.69 21.75
C PHE A 32 -8.91 6.16 21.85
N VAL A 33 -7.94 5.48 22.47
CA VAL A 33 -7.99 4.03 22.69
C VAL A 33 -9.09 3.66 23.69
N ASP A 34 -9.21 4.41 24.80
CA ASP A 34 -10.17 4.13 25.87
C ASP A 34 -11.62 4.33 25.42
N ASN A 35 -11.85 5.26 24.48
CA ASN A 35 -13.17 5.51 23.89
C ASN A 35 -13.41 4.74 22.58
N ALA A 36 -12.49 3.88 22.14
CA ALA A 36 -12.68 3.10 20.92
C ALA A 36 -13.78 2.05 21.12
N GLU A 37 -14.80 2.09 20.27
CA GLU A 37 -15.89 1.11 20.27
C GLU A 37 -15.61 -0.02 19.27
N PRO A 38 -16.09 -1.25 19.51
CA PRO A 38 -16.02 -2.31 18.51
C PRO A 38 -16.86 -1.94 17.29
N LEU A 39 -16.41 -2.37 16.10
CA LEU A 39 -17.17 -2.20 14.87
C LEU A 39 -18.57 -2.83 15.00
N THR A 40 -19.58 -2.10 14.55
CA THR A 40 -20.96 -2.59 14.42
C THR A 40 -21.06 -3.63 13.30
N GLU A 41 -22.19 -4.35 13.24
CA GLU A 41 -22.43 -5.36 12.19
C GLU A 41 -22.40 -4.74 10.78
N GLU A 42 -22.91 -3.51 10.63
CA GLU A 42 -22.88 -2.76 9.37
C GLU A 42 -21.45 -2.40 8.97
N GLU A 43 -20.64 -1.90 9.91
CA GLU A 43 -19.25 -1.54 9.64
C GLU A 43 -18.36 -2.77 9.38
N LEU A 44 -18.64 -3.92 10.03
CA LEU A 44 -17.97 -5.17 9.72
C LEU A 44 -18.26 -5.62 8.29
N ALA A 45 -19.53 -5.55 7.86
CA ALA A 45 -19.93 -5.87 6.50
C ALA A 45 -19.31 -4.92 5.47
N GLU A 46 -19.25 -3.61 5.77
CA GLU A 46 -18.58 -2.63 4.92
C GLU A 46 -17.08 -2.90 4.84
N LYS A 47 -16.42 -3.16 5.97
CA LYS A 47 -15.00 -3.52 6.02
C LYS A 47 -14.71 -4.76 5.15
N ASP A 48 -15.51 -5.81 5.24
CA ASP A 48 -15.34 -7.01 4.40
C ASP A 48 -15.57 -6.69 2.91
N ALA A 49 -16.55 -5.83 2.58
CA ALA A 49 -16.79 -5.37 1.21
C ALA A 49 -15.65 -4.49 0.66
N LEU A 50 -15.00 -3.69 1.49
CA LEU A 50 -13.84 -2.88 1.12
C LEU A 50 -12.59 -3.74 0.94
N VAL A 51 -12.38 -4.73 1.81
CA VAL A 51 -11.27 -5.70 1.70
C VAL A 51 -11.37 -6.47 0.38
N ALA A 52 -12.56 -6.94 0.02
CA ALA A 52 -12.82 -7.67 -1.23
C ALA A 52 -12.62 -6.83 -2.51
N GLN A 53 -12.60 -5.49 -2.41
CA GLN A 53 -12.29 -4.60 -3.55
C GLN A 53 -10.79 -4.48 -3.81
N GLY A 54 -9.96 -4.92 -2.86
CA GLY A 54 -8.51 -4.91 -2.98
C GLY A 54 -7.95 -6.10 -3.76
N PHE A 55 -6.62 -6.23 -3.68
CA PHE A 55 -5.90 -7.38 -4.22
C PHE A 55 -5.40 -8.25 -3.06
N GLU A 56 -6.30 -9.03 -2.44
CA GLU A 56 -6.00 -9.81 -1.23
C GLU A 56 -4.89 -10.85 -1.43
N SER A 57 -4.78 -11.41 -2.65
CA SER A 57 -3.72 -12.37 -3.00
C SER A 57 -2.39 -11.70 -3.35
N TRP A 58 -2.36 -10.38 -3.58
CA TRP A 58 -1.20 -9.69 -4.12
C TRP A 58 -0.30 -9.18 -3.00
N SER A 59 0.83 -9.86 -2.81
CA SER A 59 1.75 -9.54 -1.72
C SER A 59 2.70 -8.38 -2.06
N CYS A 60 3.39 -7.85 -1.05
CA CYS A 60 4.43 -6.84 -1.25
C CYS A 60 5.58 -7.37 -2.14
N PRO A 61 6.09 -8.61 -1.96
CA PRO A 61 6.99 -9.24 -2.92
C PRO A 61 6.46 -9.29 -4.36
N ASP A 62 5.20 -9.63 -4.58
CA ASP A 62 4.62 -9.71 -5.94
C ASP A 62 4.57 -8.34 -6.60
N CYS A 63 4.24 -7.31 -5.83
CA CYS A 63 4.33 -5.92 -6.28
C CYS A 63 5.76 -5.57 -6.69
N GLN A 64 6.76 -5.91 -5.88
CA GLN A 64 8.16 -5.61 -6.20
C GLN A 64 8.65 -6.37 -7.45
N GLN A 65 8.37 -7.67 -7.55
CA GLN A 65 8.70 -8.51 -8.71
C GLN A 65 8.00 -8.00 -9.98
N SER A 66 6.75 -7.54 -9.87
CA SER A 66 6.04 -6.96 -11.01
C SER A 66 6.68 -5.68 -11.54
N ILE A 67 7.22 -4.84 -10.66
CA ILE A 67 7.93 -3.62 -11.03
C ILE A 67 9.24 -3.96 -11.73
N GLU A 68 9.99 -4.94 -11.19
CA GLU A 68 11.26 -5.41 -11.77
C GLU A 68 11.04 -6.05 -13.15
N ALA A 69 10.00 -6.86 -13.31
CA ALA A 69 9.61 -7.44 -14.58
C ALA A 69 9.24 -6.35 -15.61
N LEU A 70 8.52 -5.30 -15.19
CA LEU A 70 8.21 -4.16 -16.04
C LEU A 70 9.45 -3.36 -16.44
N GLU A 71 10.45 -3.26 -15.57
CA GLU A 71 11.75 -2.64 -15.89
C GLU A 71 12.55 -3.49 -16.88
N ALA A 72 12.58 -4.82 -16.68
CA ALA A 72 13.35 -5.75 -17.50
C ALA A 72 12.77 -5.91 -18.92
N HIS A 73 11.45 -6.08 -19.03
CA HIS A 73 10.76 -6.32 -20.31
C HIS A 73 10.23 -5.02 -20.94
N GLY A 74 10.37 -3.91 -20.23
CA GLY A 74 9.72 -2.65 -20.56
C GLY A 74 8.22 -2.68 -20.21
N CYS A 75 7.63 -1.50 -20.08
CA CYS A 75 6.21 -1.32 -19.81
C CYS A 75 5.37 -1.78 -21.02
N THR A 76 5.15 -3.10 -21.05
CA THR A 76 4.42 -3.87 -22.06
C THR A 76 3.11 -4.38 -21.46
N ASP A 77 2.20 -4.81 -22.33
CA ASP A 77 0.93 -5.43 -21.95
C ASP A 77 0.96 -6.95 -22.20
N GLU A 78 2.17 -7.49 -22.35
CA GLU A 78 2.44 -8.92 -22.38
C GLU A 78 2.41 -9.48 -20.96
N TYR A 79 1.19 -9.57 -20.40
CA TYR A 79 0.97 -10.01 -19.02
C TYR A 79 1.53 -11.39 -18.72
N ASN A 80 1.61 -12.28 -19.72
CA ASN A 80 2.25 -13.59 -19.56
C ASN A 80 3.75 -13.49 -19.27
N VAL A 81 4.43 -12.51 -19.86
CA VAL A 81 5.87 -12.28 -19.62
C VAL A 81 6.08 -11.75 -18.22
N ILE A 82 5.24 -10.81 -17.80
CA ILE A 82 5.31 -10.23 -16.44
C ILE A 82 4.96 -11.30 -15.39
N ALA A 83 3.90 -12.08 -15.60
CA ALA A 83 3.49 -13.13 -14.68
C ALA A 83 4.53 -14.24 -14.53
N ALA A 84 5.28 -14.56 -15.59
CA ALA A 84 6.35 -15.57 -15.52
C ALA A 84 7.49 -15.18 -14.56
N GLU A 85 7.68 -13.88 -14.31
CA GLU A 85 8.69 -13.35 -13.38
C GLU A 85 8.18 -13.23 -11.94
N ILE A 86 6.88 -13.49 -11.71
CA ILE A 86 6.26 -13.39 -10.39
C ILE A 86 5.90 -14.80 -9.92
N LEU A 87 6.43 -15.18 -8.76
CA LEU A 87 6.22 -16.52 -8.21
C LEU A 87 4.73 -16.77 -7.90
N ASP A 88 4.20 -17.89 -8.40
CA ASP A 88 2.83 -18.37 -8.15
C ASP A 88 1.71 -17.44 -8.65
N GLU A 89 2.02 -16.47 -9.51
CA GLU A 89 1.06 -15.53 -10.05
C GLU A 89 0.65 -15.84 -11.49
N THR A 90 -0.55 -15.41 -11.86
CA THR A 90 -1.13 -15.67 -13.18
C THR A 90 -1.24 -14.41 -14.02
N ALA A 91 -1.22 -14.57 -15.34
CA ALA A 91 -1.37 -13.45 -16.26
C ALA A 91 -2.71 -12.72 -16.06
N GLU A 92 -3.75 -13.43 -15.63
CA GLU A 92 -5.06 -12.90 -15.28
C GLU A 92 -4.99 -11.92 -14.10
N VAL A 93 -4.30 -12.31 -13.02
CA VAL A 93 -4.12 -11.44 -11.84
C VAL A 93 -3.28 -10.22 -12.19
N VAL A 94 -2.16 -10.42 -12.92
CA VAL A 94 -1.31 -9.32 -13.39
C VAL A 94 -2.13 -8.36 -14.28
N LYS A 95 -2.96 -8.87 -15.18
CA LYS A 95 -3.83 -8.06 -16.05
C LYS A 95 -4.87 -7.26 -15.26
N ALA A 96 -5.38 -7.81 -14.16
CA ALA A 96 -6.31 -7.10 -13.27
C ALA A 96 -5.59 -6.01 -12.45
N TYR A 97 -4.39 -6.29 -11.95
CA TYR A 97 -3.60 -5.39 -11.10
C TYR A 97 -2.96 -4.22 -11.88
N TYR A 98 -2.38 -4.52 -13.03
CA TYR A 98 -1.60 -3.58 -13.84
C TYR A 98 -2.27 -2.22 -14.15
N PRO A 99 -3.56 -2.13 -14.54
CA PRO A 99 -4.21 -0.83 -14.75
C PRO A 99 -4.35 -0.01 -13.45
N VAL A 100 -4.48 -0.67 -12.29
CA VAL A 100 -4.52 0.01 -10.99
C VAL A 100 -3.13 0.53 -10.64
N LEU A 101 -2.09 -0.28 -10.85
CA LEU A 101 -0.69 0.14 -10.71
C LEU A 101 -0.38 1.39 -11.54
N LYS A 102 -0.78 1.43 -12.82
CA LYS A 102 -0.59 2.62 -13.68
C LYS A 102 -1.31 3.88 -13.19
N LYS A 103 -2.45 3.74 -12.50
CA LYS A 103 -3.20 4.89 -11.98
C LYS A 103 -2.65 5.38 -10.64
N GLN A 104 -2.19 4.45 -9.81
CA GLN A 104 -1.87 4.69 -8.40
C GLN A 104 -0.37 4.56 -8.09
N TRP A 105 0.53 4.45 -9.06
CA TRP A 105 1.97 4.28 -8.80
C TRP A 105 2.60 5.35 -7.91
N LYS A 106 2.02 6.56 -7.84
CA LYS A 106 2.50 7.68 -7.02
C LYS A 106 2.32 7.48 -5.52
N ILE A 107 1.38 6.63 -5.09
CA ILE A 107 1.19 6.33 -3.67
C ILE A 107 2.24 5.37 -3.12
N LEU A 108 2.95 4.65 -4.01
CA LEU A 108 3.97 3.70 -3.63
C LEU A 108 5.27 4.41 -3.26
N SER A 109 5.94 3.98 -2.20
CA SER A 109 7.25 4.54 -1.79
C SER A 109 8.30 4.48 -2.90
N ASN A 110 8.20 3.47 -3.79
CA ASN A 110 9.10 3.25 -4.91
C ASN A 110 8.64 3.93 -6.23
N HIS A 111 7.75 4.92 -6.15
CA HIS A 111 7.20 5.64 -7.31
C HIS A 111 8.22 6.15 -8.36
N PRO A 112 9.48 6.55 -8.05
CA PRO A 112 10.39 7.10 -9.06
C PRO A 112 10.74 6.07 -10.15
N ARG A 113 10.90 4.80 -9.74
CA ARG A 113 11.21 3.68 -10.65
C ARG A 113 10.03 3.37 -11.56
N ILE A 114 8.83 3.34 -10.99
CA ILE A 114 7.59 3.08 -11.73
C ILE A 114 7.26 4.22 -12.70
N ALA A 115 7.61 5.47 -12.36
CA ALA A 115 7.45 6.64 -13.21
C ALA A 115 8.21 6.48 -14.54
N GLN A 116 9.47 6.07 -14.46
CA GLN A 116 10.31 5.87 -15.63
C GLN A 116 9.72 4.79 -16.55
N CYS A 117 9.37 3.64 -15.99
CA CYS A 117 8.71 2.57 -16.73
C CYS A 117 7.41 3.03 -17.40
N THR A 118 6.56 3.77 -16.68
CA THR A 118 5.26 4.24 -17.21
C THR A 118 5.45 5.21 -18.38
N ASN A 119 6.33 6.21 -18.20
CA ASN A 119 6.62 7.21 -19.24
C ASN A 119 7.23 6.56 -20.50
N GLU A 120 8.15 5.61 -20.34
CA GLU A 120 8.77 4.90 -21.45
C GLU A 120 7.78 3.99 -22.20
N GLY A 121 6.85 3.35 -21.48
CA GLY A 121 5.77 2.54 -22.07
C GLY A 121 4.78 3.37 -22.89
N GLU A 122 4.34 4.51 -22.35
CA GLU A 122 3.44 5.43 -23.05
C GLU A 122 4.09 6.01 -24.32
N ALA A 123 5.36 6.38 -24.25
CA ALA A 123 6.11 6.87 -25.41
C ALA A 123 6.25 5.82 -26.53
N LYS A 124 6.39 4.53 -26.19
CA LYS A 124 6.43 3.42 -27.17
C LYS A 124 5.05 3.13 -27.77
N ARG A 125 3.97 3.21 -26.98
CA ARG A 125 2.59 3.01 -27.45
C ARG A 125 2.12 4.13 -28.38
N ASN A 126 2.44 5.39 -28.08
CA ASN A 126 2.06 6.54 -28.91
C ASN A 126 2.81 6.60 -30.25
N LYS A 127 3.90 5.84 -30.40
CA LYS A 127 4.69 5.72 -31.65
C LYS A 127 4.28 4.54 -32.53
N ARG A 128 3.32 3.73 -32.09
CA ARG A 128 2.78 2.62 -32.89
C ARG A 128 1.67 3.20 -33.79
N PRO A 129 1.78 3.09 -35.13
CA PRO A 129 0.82 3.70 -36.07
C PRO A 129 -0.57 3.07 -36.02
#